data_AF-A0A1J3DJN5-F1
#
_entry.id   AF-A0A1J3DJN5-F1
#
_cell.length_a   1.000
_cell.length_b   1.000
_cell.length_c   1.000
_cell.angle_alpha   90.00
_cell.angle_beta   90.00
_cell.angle_gamma   90.00
#
_symmetry.space_group_name_H-M   'P 1'
#
loop_
_entity.id
_entity.type
_entity.pdbx_description
1 polymer ?
#
loop_
_entity_poly.entity_id
_entity_poly.type
_entity_poly.pdbx_seq_one_letter_code
_entity_poly.pdbx_strand_id
1 'polypeptide(L)'
;EVQALRANETREFDISLNGVSINDSYRPLYLQSETVRNPTPVICENSKCIIKLSKSAKSTHPPLLNAIEGFAVADFRQSETDDNDVMAIQNIKAA
;
A
#
# COMPACT_ATOMS: atom_id res chain seq x y z
N GLU A 1 -9.31 12.75 -11.01
CA GLU A 1 -10.58 12.03 -10.78
C GLU A 1 -10.71 10.88 -11.79
N VAL A 2 -11.56 9.88 -11.49
CA VAL A 2 -11.78 8.71 -12.36
C VAL A 2 -12.46 9.16 -13.65
N GLN A 3 -11.95 8.73 -14.81
CA GLN A 3 -12.46 9.14 -16.12
C GLN A 3 -12.21 8.03 -17.15
N ALA A 4 -13.12 7.89 -18.11
CA ALA A 4 -12.91 7.04 -19.27
C ALA A 4 -11.92 7.72 -20.22
N LEU A 5 -10.86 7.00 -20.63
CA LEU A 5 -9.83 7.53 -21.52
C LEU A 5 -10.15 7.20 -22.97
N ARG A 6 -9.84 8.13 -23.89
CA ARG A 6 -9.90 7.87 -25.34
C ARG A 6 -8.81 6.89 -25.76
N ALA A 7 -8.93 6.31 -26.95
CA ALA A 7 -7.97 5.32 -27.46
C ALA A 7 -6.51 5.81 -27.53
N ASN A 8 -6.30 7.12 -27.70
CA ASN A 8 -4.99 7.77 -27.74
C ASN A 8 -4.57 8.39 -26.40
N GLU A 9 -5.39 8.25 -25.36
CA GLU A 9 -5.11 8.74 -24.02
C GLU A 9 -4.71 7.60 -23.10
N THR A 10 -3.70 7.85 -22.30
CA THR A 10 -3.12 6.90 -21.36
C THR A 10 -2.94 7.56 -20.00
N ARG A 11 -3.18 6.79 -18.94
CA ARG A 11 -2.73 7.09 -17.59
C ARG A 11 -1.74 6.00 -17.21
N GLU A 12 -0.48 6.39 -17.13
CA GLU A 12 0.63 5.51 -16.78
C GLU A 12 1.58 6.26 -15.84
N PHE A 13 2.01 5.60 -14.77
CA PHE A 13 2.91 6.20 -13.80
C PHE A 13 3.72 5.16 -13.05
N ASP A 14 4.90 5.57 -12.61
CA ASP A 14 5.78 4.77 -11.77
C ASP A 14 5.45 5.02 -10.30
N ILE A 15 5.59 3.98 -9.48
CA ILE A 15 5.32 3.99 -8.04
C ILE A 15 6.62 3.64 -7.32
N SER A 16 7.10 4.52 -6.45
CA SER A 16 8.27 4.28 -5.62
C SER A 16 8.05 4.63 -4.16
N LEU A 17 8.82 3.98 -3.30
CA LEU A 17 8.87 4.22 -1.85
C LEU A 17 10.31 4.51 -1.45
N ASN A 18 10.55 5.69 -0.87
CA ASN A 18 11.88 6.17 -0.49
C ASN A 18 12.91 6.08 -1.64
N GLY A 19 12.45 6.30 -2.88
CA GLY A 19 13.28 6.23 -4.08
C GLY A 19 13.46 4.83 -4.66
N VAL A 20 13.03 3.77 -3.97
CA VAL A 20 13.04 2.39 -4.47
C VAL A 20 11.77 2.12 -5.26
N SER A 21 11.90 1.61 -6.49
CA SER A 21 10.74 1.28 -7.33
C SER A 21 9.95 0.11 -6.71
N ILE A 22 8.63 0.27 -6.67
CA ILE A 22 7.66 -0.78 -6.33
C ILE A 22 7.04 -1.33 -7.60
N ASN A 23 6.65 -0.46 -8.53
CA ASN A 23 6.03 -0.83 -9.79
C ASN A 23 6.27 0.28 -10.83
N ASP A 24 6.87 -0.09 -11.95
CA ASP A 24 7.14 0.81 -13.07
C ASP A 24 6.04 0.68 -14.13
N SER A 25 5.68 1.79 -14.76
CA SER A 25 4.67 1.84 -15.83
C SER A 25 3.30 1.27 -15.43
N TYR A 26 2.87 1.50 -14.19
CA TYR A 26 1.56 1.07 -13.70
C TYR A 26 0.42 1.80 -14.45
N ARG A 27 -0.58 1.04 -14.87
CA ARG A 27 -1.75 1.51 -15.65
C ARG A 27 -3.04 1.03 -14.99
N PRO A 28 -3.77 1.89 -14.25
CA PRO A 28 -5.01 1.48 -13.62
C PRO A 28 -6.09 1.16 -14.67
N LEU A 29 -6.85 0.09 -14.43
CA LEU A 29 -7.98 -0.30 -15.25
C LEU A 29 -9.21 0.57 -14.96
N TYR A 30 -10.00 0.88 -16.01
CA TYR A 30 -11.17 1.74 -15.86
C TYR A 30 -12.24 1.09 -15.00
N LEU A 31 -12.72 1.80 -13.97
CA LEU A 31 -13.69 1.33 -12.97
C LEU A 31 -13.29 0.05 -12.24
N GLN A 32 -11.99 -0.26 -12.20
CA GLN A 32 -11.43 -1.36 -11.42
C GLN A 32 -10.48 -0.82 -10.36
N SER A 33 -10.45 -1.49 -9.21
CA SER A 33 -9.47 -1.25 -8.15
C SER A 33 -8.45 -2.37 -8.20
N GLU A 34 -7.18 -2.01 -8.27
CA GLU A 34 -6.05 -2.91 -8.13
C GLU A 34 -5.15 -2.41 -7.01
N THR A 35 -4.59 -3.35 -6.24
CA THR A 35 -3.68 -3.04 -5.14
C THR A 35 -2.25 -3.35 -5.53
N VAL A 36 -1.43 -2.31 -5.63
CA VAL A 36 0.03 -2.47 -5.75
C VAL A 36 0.61 -2.57 -4.34
N ARG A 37 1.11 -3.76 -3.99
CA ARG A 37 1.67 -4.05 -2.66
C ARG A 37 3.19 -4.10 -2.68
N ASN A 38 3.82 -3.66 -1.60
CA ASN A 38 5.22 -3.90 -1.32
C ASN A 38 5.34 -4.97 -0.22
N PRO A 39 5.78 -6.21 -0.53
CA PRO A 39 5.80 -7.30 0.44
C PRO A 39 6.95 -7.20 1.45
N THR A 40 7.98 -6.41 1.15
CA THR A 40 9.17 -6.28 1.99
C THR A 40 8.99 -5.12 2.97
N PRO A 41 9.18 -5.33 4.28
CA PRO A 41 9.17 -4.26 5.27
C PRO A 41 10.19 -3.18 4.91
N VAL A 42 9.84 -1.92 5.14
CA VAL A 42 10.72 -0.78 4.87
C VAL A 42 10.92 0.01 6.16
N ILE A 43 12.19 0.31 6.46
CA ILE A 43 12.53 1.26 7.52
C ILE A 43 12.46 2.66 6.92
N CYS A 44 11.56 3.46 7.47
CA CYS A 44 11.41 4.84 7.03
C CYS A 44 12.29 5.75 7.89
N GLU A 45 13.36 6.26 7.29
CA GLU A 45 14.30 7.17 7.94
C GLU A 45 13.57 8.40 8.48
N ASN A 46 13.95 8.84 9.68
CA ASN A 46 13.33 9.98 10.38
C ASN A 46 11.79 9.86 10.50
N SER A 47 11.28 8.64 10.56
CA SER A 47 9.84 8.32 10.62
C SER A 47 9.04 8.84 9.41
N LYS A 48 9.67 8.98 8.24
CA LYS A 48 9.02 9.46 7.01
C LYS A 48 9.16 8.45 5.87
N CYS A 49 8.03 7.91 5.44
CA CYS A 49 7.94 7.12 4.22
C CYS A 49 7.45 8.03 3.07
N ILE A 50 8.26 8.22 2.04
CA ILE A 50 7.88 9.02 0.87
C ILE A 50 7.44 8.07 -0.23
N ILE A 51 6.13 8.01 -0.45
CA ILE A 51 5.55 7.33 -1.62
C ILE A 51 5.40 8.36 -2.73
N LYS A 52 6.00 8.05 -3.88
CA LYS A 52 6.00 8.94 -5.03
C LYS A 52 5.32 8.25 -6.20
N LEU A 53 4.35 8.95 -6.78
CA LEU A 53 3.69 8.57 -8.02
C LEU A 53 4.21 9.51 -9.11
N SER A 54 4.94 8.98 -10.08
CA SER A 54 5.60 9.78 -11.11
C SER A 54 4.97 9.52 -12.47
N LYS A 55 4.40 10.56 -13.08
CA LYS A 55 3.82 10.46 -14.43
C LYS A 55 4.89 9.96 -15.40
N SER A 56 4.61 8.89 -16.16
CA SER A 56 5.53 8.41 -17.18
C SER A 56 5.53 9.33 -18.41
N ALA A 57 6.59 9.25 -19.23
CA ALA A 57 6.66 10.01 -20.48
C ALA A 57 5.56 9.65 -21.49
N LYS A 58 5.02 8.41 -21.43
CA LYS A 58 3.96 7.94 -22.31
C LYS A 58 2.56 8.38 -21.84
N SER A 59 2.45 8.89 -20.61
CA SER A 59 1.17 9.24 -20.02
C SER A 59 0.67 10.59 -20.51
N THR A 60 -0.61 10.66 -20.83
CA THR A 60 -1.31 11.91 -21.15
C THR A 60 -1.91 12.56 -19.90
N HIS A 61 -2.14 11.78 -18.84
CA HIS A 61 -2.82 12.19 -17.63
C HIS A 61 -1.92 12.12 -16.39
N PRO A 62 -2.20 12.90 -15.33
CA PRO A 62 -1.46 12.80 -14.07
C PRO A 62 -1.67 11.42 -13.41
N PRO A 63 -0.86 11.04 -12.41
CA PRO A 63 -1.14 9.85 -11.61
C PRO A 63 -2.49 9.92 -10.89
N LEU A 64 -3.01 8.78 -10.48
CA LEU A 64 -4.26 8.67 -9.73
C LEU A 64 -4.06 7.74 -8.54
N LEU A 65 -4.50 8.17 -7.36
CA LEU A 65 -4.48 7.40 -6.13
C LEU A 65 -5.88 7.43 -5.53
N ASN A 66 -6.46 6.26 -5.26
CA ASN A 66 -7.76 6.13 -4.61
C ASN A 66 -7.62 5.99 -3.10
N ALA A 67 -6.75 5.08 -2.66
CA ALA A 67 -6.51 4.77 -1.25
C ALA A 67 -5.05 4.32 -1.05
N ILE A 68 -4.60 4.38 0.21
CA ILE A 68 -3.30 3.88 0.65
C ILE A 68 -3.48 3.17 2.00
N GLU A 69 -2.88 2.00 2.12
CA GLU A 69 -2.85 1.22 3.36
C GLU A 69 -1.40 1.08 3.82
N GLY A 70 -1.13 1.40 5.09
CA GLY A 70 0.18 1.28 5.71
C GLY A 70 0.10 0.36 6.91
N PHE A 71 0.97 -0.65 6.94
CA PHE A 71 1.11 -1.58 8.05
C PHE A 71 2.46 -1.34 8.73
N ALA A 72 2.46 -1.23 10.05
CA ALA A 72 3.67 -1.14 10.85
C ALA A 72 3.68 -2.28 11.86
N VAL A 73 4.86 -2.85 12.10
CA VAL A 73 5.03 -3.83 13.18
C VAL A 73 4.93 -3.08 14.51
N ALA A 74 4.01 -3.51 15.36
CA ALA A 74 3.92 -3.01 16.73
C ALA A 74 5.07 -3.60 17.54
N ASP A 75 5.94 -2.74 18.08
CA ASP A 75 7.02 -3.17 18.96
C ASP A 75 6.51 -3.15 20.41
N PHE A 76 6.19 -4.32 20.93
CA PHE A 76 5.78 -4.50 22.32
C PHE A 76 7.01 -4.73 23.21
N ARG A 77 7.17 -3.91 24.25
CA ARG A 77 8.24 -4.10 25.25
C ARG A 77 8.07 -5.38 26.07
N GLN A 78 6.89 -5.97 26.03
CA GLN A 78 6.54 -7.19 26.74
C GLN A 78 6.29 -8.28 25.69
N SER A 79 6.64 -9.52 26.02
CA SER A 79 6.29 -10.66 25.19
C SER A 79 4.77 -10.71 24.99
N GLU A 80 4.36 -11.06 23.77
CA GLU A 80 2.97 -11.36 23.48
C GLU A 80 2.49 -12.48 24.41
N THR A 81 1.21 -12.42 24.80
CA THR A 81 0.58 -13.53 25.54
C THR A 81 0.35 -14.68 24.56
N ASP A 82 0.64 -15.91 24.96
CA ASP A 82 0.39 -17.08 24.12
C ASP A 82 -1.11 -17.17 23.78
N ASP A 83 -1.43 -17.38 22.50
CA ASP A 83 -2.82 -17.42 22.03
C ASP A 83 -3.66 -18.48 22.76
N ASN A 84 -3.05 -19.60 23.20
CA ASN A 84 -3.75 -20.63 23.95
C ASN A 84 -4.12 -20.15 25.36
N ASP A 85 -3.26 -19.36 26.00
CA ASP A 85 -3.56 -18.77 27.31
C ASP A 85 -4.72 -17.77 27.20
N VAL A 86 -4.74 -16.95 26.14
CA VAL A 86 -5.85 -16.03 25.86
C VAL A 86 -7.15 -16.80 25.65
N MET A 87 -7.14 -17.85 24.82
CA MET A 87 -8.31 -18.69 24.58
C MET A 87 -8.79 -19.38 25.87
N ALA A 88 -7.88 -19.88 26.71
CA ALA A 88 -8.23 -20.53 27.97
C ALA A 88 -8.97 -19.56 28.92
N ILE A 89 -8.46 -18.33 29.07
CA ILE A 89 -9.10 -17.30 29.91
C ILE A 89 -10.49 -16.94 29.38
N GLN A 90 -10.64 -16.78 28.05
CA GLN A 90 -11.94 -16.48 27.45
C GLN A 90 -12.96 -17.61 27.66
N ASN A 91 -12.52 -18.87 27.52
CA ASN A 91 -13.38 -20.02 27.75
C ASN A 91 -13.85 -20.10 29.21
N ILE A 92 -12.97 -19.83 30.19
CA ILE A 92 -13.35 -19.79 31.61
C ILE A 92 -14.35 -18.65 31.87
N LYS A 93 -14.16 -17.48 31.27
CA LYS A 93 -15.08 -16.33 31.43
C LYS A 93 -16.47 -16.60 30.88
N ALA A 94 -16.59 -17.41 29.83
CA ALA A 94 -17.86 -17.69 29.15
C ALA A 94 -18.69 -18.82 29.80
N ALA A 95 -18.11 -19.56 30.74
CA ALA A 95 -18.78 -20.60 31.54
C ALA A 95 -19.49 -20.00 32.76
#